data_AF-A0A3P6T407-F1
#
_entry.id   AF-A0A3P6T407-F1
#
_cell.length_a   1.000
_cell.length_b   1.000
_cell.length_c   1.000
_cell.angle_alpha   90.00
_cell.angle_beta   90.00
_cell.angle_gamma   90.00
#
_symmetry.space_group_name_H-M   'P 1'
#
loop_
_entity.id
_entity.type
_entity.pdbx_description
1 polymer ?
#
loop_
_entity_poly.entity_id
_entity_poly.type
_entity_poly.pdbx_seq_one_letter_code
_entity_poly.pdbx_strand_id
1 'polypeptide(L)' 'MRLFLMLEVDDQMMSVQNKNSSYFVEWIPNNVKTAVCDIPPRGLKMAATFIGNSTAIQELFKRISEQFTGKVTFFNK' A
#
# COMPACT_ATOMS: atom_id res chain seq x y z
N MET A 1 21.83 -12.90 -14.03
CA MET A 1 20.79 -12.02 -13.45
C MET A 1 19.50 -12.35 -14.20
N ARG A 2 18.53 -13.01 -13.56
CA ARG A 2 17.28 -13.36 -14.25
C ARG A 2 16.47 -12.07 -14.34
N LEU A 3 16.29 -11.54 -15.55
CA LEU A 3 15.29 -10.50 -15.78
C LEU A 3 13.96 -11.06 -15.28
N PHE A 4 13.31 -10.38 -14.34
CA PHE A 4 11.92 -10.71 -14.06
C PHE A 4 11.12 -10.44 -15.33
N LEU A 5 10.35 -11.43 -15.78
CA LEU A 5 9.43 -11.21 -16.88
C LEU A 5 8.33 -10.29 -16.35
N MET A 6 8.22 -9.09 -16.92
CA MET A 6 7.14 -8.13 -16.62
C MET A 6 5.77 -8.81 -16.60
N LEU A 7 5.55 -9.76 -17.52
CA LEU A 7 4.34 -10.58 -17.61
C LEU A 7 4.01 -11.33 -16.32
N GLU A 8 5.00 -11.94 -15.66
CA GLU A 8 4.76 -12.68 -14.42
C GLU A 8 4.31 -11.75 -13.29
N VAL A 9 4.90 -10.55 -13.22
CA VAL A 9 4.51 -9.51 -12.25
C VAL A 9 3.08 -9.03 -12.54
N ASP A 10 2.77 -8.77 -13.80
CA ASP A 10 1.45 -8.28 -14.20
C ASP A 10 0.36 -9.33 -13.95
N ASP A 11 0.61 -10.61 -14.23
CA ASP A 11 -0.33 -11.71 -13.95
C ASP A 11 -0.64 -11.84 -12.45
N GLN A 12 0.38 -11.73 -11.59
CA GLN A 12 0.16 -11.76 -10.15
C GLN A 12 -0.63 -10.54 -9.67
N MET A 13 -0.30 -9.35 -10.19
CA MET A 13 -0.98 -8.11 -9.81
C MET A 13 -2.43 -8.07 -10.31
N MET A 14 -2.72 -8.68 -11.46
CA MET A 14 -4.09 -8.90 -11.95
C MET A 14 -4.85 -9.88 -11.05
N SER A 15 -4.22 -10.99 -10.65
CA SER A 15 -4.83 -11.98 -9.75
C SER A 15 -5.22 -11.36 -8.41
N VAL A 16 -4.35 -10.53 -7.83
CA VAL A 16 -4.61 -9.83 -6.56
C VAL A 16 -5.79 -8.86 -6.69
N GLN A 17 -5.83 -8.05 -7.75
CA GLN A 17 -6.93 -7.12 -7.99
C GLN A 17 -8.26 -7.85 -8.19
N ASN A 18 -8.28 -8.93 -8.96
CA ASN A 18 -9.50 -9.69 -9.22
C ASN A 18 -10.04 -10.40 -7.98
N LYS A 19 -9.15 -11.01 -7.18
CA LYS A 19 -9.56 -11.71 -5.94
C LYS A 19 -10.08 -10.76 -4.86
N ASN A 20 -9.61 -9.52 -4.86
CA ASN A 20 -9.89 -8.53 -3.82
C ASN A 20 -10.54 -7.26 -4.40
N SER A 21 -11.33 -7.40 -5.47
CA SER A 21 -11.84 -6.27 -6.25
C SER A 21 -12.62 -5.26 -5.40
N SER A 22 -13.34 -5.73 -4.37
CA SER A 22 -14.09 -4.90 -3.42
C SER A 22 -13.22 -3.95 -2.58
N TYR A 23 -11.90 -4.17 -2.48
CA TYR A 23 -10.98 -3.26 -1.80
C TYR A 23 -10.48 -2.12 -2.70
N PHE A 24 -10.74 -2.19 -4.01
CA PHE A 24 -10.36 -1.17 -4.96
C PHE A 24 -11.59 -0.37 -5.39
N VAL A 25 -11.45 0.95 -5.44
CA VAL A 25 -12.55 1.82 -5.85
C VAL A 25 -12.82 1.69 -7.35
N GLU A 26 -14.07 1.44 -7.74
CA GLU A 26 -14.46 1.23 -9.15
C GLU A 26 -14.46 2.52 -9.97
N TRP A 27 -14.65 3.66 -9.32
CA TRP A 27 -14.74 4.96 -10.00
C TRP A 27 -13.37 5.52 -10.45
N ILE A 28 -12.26 4.90 -10.03
CA ILE A 28 -10.93 5.15 -10.62
C ILE A 28 -10.51 3.90 -11.40
N PRO A 29 -10.64 3.89 -12.73
CA PRO A 29 -10.21 2.74 -13.53
C PRO A 29 -8.68 2.58 -13.50
N ASN A 30 -8.22 1.33 -13.47
CA ASN A 30 -6.78 0.98 -13.51
C ASN A 30 -5.93 1.73 -12.46
N ASN A 31 -6.43 1.83 -11.24
CA ASN A 31 -5.84 2.58 -10.13
C ASN A 31 -4.59 1.91 -9.49
N VAL A 32 -4.24 0.71 -9.93
CA VAL A 32 -2.99 0.02 -9.56
C VAL A 32 -2.02 0.09 -10.74
N LYS A 33 -0.78 0.52 -10.47
CA LYS A 33 0.31 0.57 -11.44
C LYS A 33 1.53 -0.15 -10.88
N THR A 34 2.24 -0.84 -11.76
CA THR A 34 3.41 -1.65 -11.47
C THR A 34 4.61 -1.08 -12.21
N ALA A 35 5.77 -1.13 -11.57
CA ALA A 35 7.05 -0.78 -12.17
C ALA A 35 8.10 -1.78 -11.71
N VAL A 36 9.00 -2.17 -12.62
CA VAL A 36 10.07 -3.13 -12.35
C VAL A 36 11.42 -2.43 -12.54
N CYS A 37 12.34 -2.66 -11.63
CA CYS A 37 13.71 -2.17 -11.70
C CYS A 37 14.68 -3.35 -11.72
N ASP A 38 15.63 -3.34 -12.66
CA ASP A 38 16.61 -4.42 -12.82
C ASP A 38 17.68 -4.43 -11.71
N ILE A 39 17.86 -3.32 -11.01
CA ILE A 39 18.87 -3.15 -9.97
C ILE A 39 18.22 -3.31 -8.59
N PRO A 40 18.50 -4.42 -7.86
CA PRO A 40 17.94 -4.62 -6.53
C PRO A 40 18.68 -3.76 -5.47
N PRO A 41 18.05 -3.52 -4.31
CA PRO A 41 18.71 -2.87 -3.18
C PRO A 41 19.85 -3.73 -2.61
N ARG A 42 20.82 -3.09 -1.94
CA ARG A 42 22.01 -3.76 -1.38
C ARG A 42 21.61 -4.86 -0.39
N GLY A 43 22.24 -6.03 -0.51
CA GLY A 43 22.05 -7.16 0.41
C GLY A 43 20.81 -8.02 0.12
N LEU A 44 19.99 -7.67 -0.87
CA LEU A 44 18.80 -8.43 -1.25
C LEU A 44 18.87 -8.89 -2.71
N LYS A 45 18.29 -10.06 -2.99
CA LYS A 45 18.12 -10.58 -4.36
C LYS A 45 16.87 -10.03 -5.05
N MET A 46 15.89 -9.58 -4.27
CA MET A 46 14.61 -9.03 -4.73
C MET A 46 14.01 -8.18 -3.61
N ALA A 47 13.29 -7.13 -3.98
CA ALA A 47 12.46 -6.35 -3.07
C ALA A 47 11.24 -5.81 -3.83
N ALA A 48 10.16 -5.52 -3.09
CA ALA A 48 8.99 -4.82 -3.60
C ALA A 48 8.67 -3.65 -2.67
N THR A 49 8.26 -2.52 -3.25
CA THR A 49 7.79 -1.36 -2.49
C THR A 49 6.36 -1.07 -2.90
N PHE A 50 5.46 -0.97 -1.93
CA PHE A 50 4.05 -0.66 -2.16
C PHE A 50 3.74 0.75 -1.71
N ILE A 51 3.14 1.55 -2.61
CA ILE A 51 2.65 2.89 -2.32
C ILE A 51 1.14 2.88 -2.48
N GLY A 52 0.42 2.85 -1.36
CA GLY A 52 -1.03 2.80 -1.33
C GLY A 52 -1.65 4.10 -0.84
N ASN A 53 -2.56 4.67 -1.62
CA ASN A 53 -3.50 5.69 -1.14
C ASN A 53 -4.78 4.99 -0.68
N SER A 54 -4.84 4.61 0.59
CA SER A 54 -5.95 3.85 1.16
C SER A 54 -6.72 4.67 2.20
N THR A 55 -8.05 4.52 2.21
CA THR A 55 -8.93 5.12 3.23
C THR A 55 -8.62 4.59 4.64
N ALA A 56 -7.91 3.47 4.77
CA ALA A 56 -7.43 2.94 6.04
C ALA A 56 -6.47 3.90 6.78
N ILE A 57 -5.84 4.87 6.07
CA ILE A 57 -4.98 5.88 6.71
C ILE A 57 -5.72 6.69 7.78
N GLN A 58 -7.05 6.78 7.72
CA GLN A 58 -7.87 7.42 8.73
C GLN A 58 -7.68 6.81 10.13
N GLU A 59 -7.36 5.52 10.24
CA GLU A 59 -7.17 4.85 11.53
C GLU A 59 -5.96 5.40 12.29
N LEU A 60 -4.88 5.71 11.55
CA LEU A 60 -3.72 6.39 12.11
C LEU A 60 -4.10 7.77 12.68
N PHE A 61 -4.88 8.54 11.92
CA PHE A 61 -5.35 9.86 12.36
C PHE A 61 -6.30 9.77 13.55
N LYS A 62 -7.20 8.78 13.59
CA LYS A 62 -8.07 8.51 14.74
C LYS A 62 -7.24 8.24 16.00
N ARG A 63 -6.22 7.37 15.92
CA ARG A 63 -5.32 7.08 17.04
C ARG A 63 -4.63 8.33 17.59
N ILE A 64 -4.13 9.20 16.71
CA ILE A 64 -3.47 10.45 17.14
C ILE A 64 -4.50 11.39 17.80
N SER A 65 -5.70 11.50 17.23
CA SER A 65 -6.79 12.33 17.76
C SER A 65 -7.23 11.87 19.16
N GLU A 66 -7.38 10.57 19.36
CA GLU A 66 -7.73 9.96 20.66
C GLU A 66 -6.66 10.26 21.72
N GLN A 67 -5.38 10.09 21.39
CA GLN A 67 -4.28 10.41 22.30
C GLN A 67 -4.24 11.90 22.65
N PHE A 68 -4.46 12.78 21.67
CA PHE A 68 -4.51 14.21 21.89
C PHE A 68 -5.69 14.60 22.80
N THR A 69 -6.89 14.10 22.51
CA THR A 69 -8.10 14.36 23.28
C THR A 69 -7.96 13.85 24.72
N GLY A 70 -7.38 12.66 24.90
CA GLY A 70 -7.08 12.11 26.23
C GLY A 70 -6.12 12.99 27.03
N LYS A 71 -5.05 13.50 26.40
CA LYS A 71 -4.12 14.43 27.05
C LYS A 71 -4.78 15.75 27.43
N VAL A 72 -5.55 16.35 26.52
CA VAL A 72 -6.27 17.61 26.79
C VAL A 72 -7.26 17.42 27.95
N THR A 73 -7.96 16.28 27.99
CA THR A 73 -8.89 15.96 29.08
C THR A 73 -8.16 15.79 30.41
N PHE A 74 -6.98 15.16 30.41
CA PHE A 74 -6.16 15.03 31.62
C PHE A 74 -5.67 16.40 32.14
N PHE A 75 -5.25 17.32 31.27
CA PHE A 75 -4.80 18.65 31.68
C PHE A 75 -5.91 19.57 32.20
N ASN A 76 -7.16 19.40 31.72
CA ASN A 76 -8.31 20.18 32.16
C ASN A 76 -9.02 19.59 33.40
N LYS A 77 -8.45 18.54 33.99
CA LYS A 77 -8.95 17.87 35.19
C LYS A 77 -7.99 18.12 36.35
#